data_AF-A0A0A3YVQ6-F1
#
_entry.id   AF-A0A0A3YVQ6-F1
#
_cell.length_a   1.000
_cell.length_b   1.000
_cell.length_c   1.000
_cell.angle_alpha   90.00
_cell.angle_beta   90.00
_cell.angle_gamma   90.00
#
_symmetry.space_group_name_H-M   'P 1'
#
loop_
_entity.id
_entity.type
_entity.pdbx_description
1 polymer ?
#
loop_
_entity_poly.entity_id
_entity_poly.type
_entity_poly.pdbx_seq_one_letter_code
_entity_poly.pdbx_strand_id
1 'polypeptide(L)'
;MSFSLPGTDLYYLAADNLDPERYEWILPPFRAWSRIGREYEFDDRHTYTGYVVNMRKRDGRTYAYQQPPHGPRQKEKLERMIFSGEVVMLDVRQSPGALFYINEGGLLICTDRHAFRFSGAERILREYTASVRRRDYRSRGGKPRPTSLSVGGYSVAPEQREQATKKPETFATLNSKAVGRLLAAGGIYHQNPEMFADTARKLGGEAAEGFDQVLNQQTAGSLIALSSLAAIGRGAVHPASVTELEKLKSFLGTYKGEKKLLQNIDIVKMDYVKRSNSDLALMRREFNNGIRRDFVNNVANHPDVVARVDSSQLQIMKTGRVPSGYQVHHKLPLEDSGTNDFSNLVLIKDSPEHPVFTTVQRQISRSLTPEGSNIVLWPVPRGVIYP
;
A
#
# COMPACT_ATOMS: atom_id res chain seq x y z
N MET A 1 -7.25 -32.61 5.03
CA MET A 1 -8.64 -32.17 5.25
C MET A 1 -8.57 -30.81 5.90
N SER A 2 -9.59 -29.97 5.75
CA SER A 2 -9.67 -28.68 6.45
C SER A 2 -9.82 -28.89 7.94
N PHE A 3 -9.04 -28.17 8.74
CA PHE A 3 -9.16 -28.16 10.20
C PHE A 3 -9.91 -26.91 10.67
N SER A 4 -10.02 -25.90 9.80
CA SER A 4 -10.50 -24.57 10.12
C SER A 4 -11.97 -24.32 9.78
N LEU A 5 -12.56 -25.16 8.93
CA LEU A 5 -13.95 -25.04 8.44
C LEU A 5 -14.61 -26.42 8.33
N PRO A 6 -15.94 -26.51 8.46
CA PRO A 6 -16.65 -27.77 8.32
C PRO A 6 -16.68 -28.25 6.87
N GLY A 7 -16.73 -29.57 6.69
CA GLY A 7 -16.76 -30.22 5.37
C GLY A 7 -15.37 -30.59 4.86
N THR A 8 -15.33 -31.17 3.66
CA THR A 8 -14.08 -31.69 3.06
C THR A 8 -13.55 -30.80 1.93
N ASP A 9 -14.35 -29.82 1.51
CA ASP A 9 -14.14 -28.99 0.32
C ASP A 9 -13.89 -27.51 0.60
N LEU A 10 -14.00 -27.04 1.85
CA LEU A 10 -13.72 -25.65 2.24
C LEU A 10 -12.39 -25.54 2.99
N TYR A 11 -11.51 -24.65 2.54
CA TYR A 11 -10.16 -24.49 3.09
C TYR A 11 -9.89 -23.03 3.42
N TYR A 12 -9.47 -22.76 4.65
CA TYR A 12 -8.86 -21.51 5.06
C TYR A 12 -7.35 -21.58 4.79
N LEU A 13 -6.90 -20.92 3.73
CA LEU A 13 -5.58 -21.18 3.14
C LEU A 13 -4.41 -20.94 4.10
N ALA A 14 -4.54 -19.94 4.99
CA ALA A 14 -3.49 -19.59 5.93
C ALA A 14 -3.19 -20.69 6.96
N ALA A 15 -4.16 -21.55 7.27
CA ALA A 15 -4.03 -22.60 8.29
C ALA A 15 -4.07 -24.02 7.71
N ASP A 16 -4.87 -24.27 6.68
CA ASP A 16 -5.16 -25.63 6.20
C ASP A 16 -4.11 -26.20 5.23
N ASN A 17 -3.01 -25.47 4.98
CA ASN A 17 -1.83 -25.86 4.17
C ASN A 17 -2.17 -26.75 2.96
N LEU A 18 -2.95 -26.19 2.03
CA LEU A 18 -3.48 -26.93 0.89
C LEU A 18 -2.35 -27.44 -0.01
N ASP A 19 -2.44 -28.70 -0.44
CA ASP A 19 -1.51 -29.27 -1.42
C ASP A 19 -1.45 -28.41 -2.70
N PRO A 20 -0.27 -28.03 -3.25
CA PRO A 20 -0.15 -27.20 -4.44
C PRO A 20 -0.99 -27.71 -5.63
N GLU A 21 -1.00 -29.01 -5.88
CA GLU A 21 -1.80 -29.61 -6.97
C GLU A 21 -3.31 -29.49 -6.74
N ARG A 22 -3.78 -29.18 -5.52
CA ARG A 22 -5.20 -28.99 -5.26
C ARG A 22 -5.71 -27.62 -5.64
N TYR A 23 -4.83 -26.63 -5.85
CA TYR A 23 -5.24 -25.28 -6.26
C TYR A 23 -5.92 -25.27 -7.64
N GLU A 24 -5.65 -26.26 -8.48
CA GLU A 24 -6.29 -26.40 -9.81
C GLU A 24 -7.80 -26.70 -9.75
N TRP A 25 -8.30 -27.06 -8.57
CA TRP A 25 -9.72 -27.39 -8.31
C TRP A 25 -10.49 -26.26 -7.61
N ILE A 26 -9.87 -25.09 -7.39
CA ILE A 26 -10.54 -23.96 -6.77
C ILE A 26 -11.72 -23.48 -7.63
N LEU A 27 -12.89 -23.36 -7.01
CA LEU A 27 -14.08 -22.79 -7.61
C LEU A 27 -13.97 -21.26 -7.70
N PRO A 28 -14.54 -20.64 -8.76
CA PRO A 28 -14.80 -19.20 -8.77
C PRO A 28 -15.60 -18.76 -7.53
N PRO A 29 -15.24 -17.63 -6.87
CA PRO A 29 -15.87 -17.17 -5.63
C PRO A 29 -17.39 -17.12 -5.69
N PHE A 30 -17.96 -16.65 -6.80
CA PHE A 30 -19.40 -16.59 -6.99
C PHE A 30 -20.06 -17.99 -6.97
N ARG A 31 -19.44 -19.00 -7.60
CA ARG A 31 -19.95 -20.38 -7.60
C ARG A 31 -19.78 -21.03 -6.23
N ALA A 32 -18.63 -20.83 -5.60
CA ALA A 32 -18.38 -21.27 -4.23
C ALA A 32 -19.45 -20.71 -3.28
N TRP A 33 -19.69 -19.40 -3.33
CA TRP A 33 -20.68 -18.74 -2.49
C TRP A 33 -22.11 -19.23 -2.74
N SER A 34 -22.49 -19.40 -4.00
CA SER A 34 -23.78 -19.97 -4.38
C SER A 34 -23.99 -21.38 -3.81
N ARG A 35 -22.95 -22.22 -3.83
CA ARG A 35 -22.99 -23.58 -3.27
C ARG A 35 -23.02 -23.57 -1.74
N ILE A 36 -22.21 -22.74 -1.10
CA ILE A 36 -22.20 -22.55 0.35
C ILE A 36 -23.59 -22.14 0.85
N GLY A 37 -24.23 -21.17 0.18
CA GLY A 37 -25.58 -20.70 0.54
C GLY A 37 -26.65 -21.79 0.49
N ARG A 38 -26.46 -22.83 -0.35
CA ARG A 38 -27.37 -24.00 -0.42
C ARG A 38 -27.04 -25.08 0.60
N GLU A 39 -25.76 -25.33 0.85
CA GLU A 39 -25.31 -26.51 1.61
C GLU A 39 -25.05 -26.22 3.08
N TYR A 40 -24.89 -24.96 3.47
CA TYR A 40 -24.51 -24.58 4.82
C TYR A 40 -25.51 -23.62 5.44
N GLU A 41 -25.53 -23.64 6.76
CA GLU A 41 -26.22 -22.66 7.60
C GLU A 41 -25.23 -22.06 8.60
N PHE A 42 -25.51 -20.81 8.97
CA PHE A 42 -24.64 -19.96 9.77
C PHE A 42 -25.30 -19.69 11.12
N ASP A 43 -24.49 -19.49 12.15
CA ASP A 43 -24.99 -19.16 13.48
C ASP A 43 -24.12 -18.08 14.11
N ASP A 44 -24.74 -16.98 14.54
CA ASP A 44 -24.01 -15.86 15.16
C ASP A 44 -23.73 -16.07 16.64
N ARG A 45 -24.35 -17.07 17.26
CA ARG A 45 -24.15 -17.42 18.67
C ARG A 45 -22.74 -17.95 18.89
N HIS A 46 -22.28 -17.79 20.12
CA HIS A 46 -20.95 -18.28 20.50
C HIS A 46 -21.01 -19.80 20.65
N THR A 47 -20.49 -20.53 19.67
CA THR A 47 -20.28 -21.98 19.76
C THR A 47 -18.80 -22.31 19.63
N TYR A 48 -18.34 -23.23 20.48
CA TYR A 48 -16.95 -23.70 20.57
C TYR A 48 -16.62 -24.73 19.48
N THR A 49 -16.94 -24.44 18.22
CA THR A 49 -16.64 -25.35 17.10
C THR A 49 -15.16 -25.33 16.69
N GLY A 50 -14.37 -24.36 17.17
CA GLY A 50 -12.96 -24.18 16.79
C GLY A 50 -12.76 -23.66 15.36
N TYR A 51 -13.82 -23.51 14.59
CA TYR A 51 -13.78 -23.02 13.21
C TYR A 51 -13.64 -21.51 13.12
N VAL A 52 -13.01 -21.04 12.04
CA VAL A 52 -12.83 -19.60 11.78
C VAL A 52 -14.15 -18.89 11.46
N VAL A 53 -15.16 -19.63 11.02
CA VAL A 53 -16.54 -19.18 10.83
C VAL A 53 -17.47 -20.19 11.49
N ASN A 54 -18.41 -19.68 12.29
CA ASN A 54 -19.40 -20.53 12.92
C ASN A 54 -20.53 -20.89 11.94
N MET A 55 -20.45 -22.11 11.43
CA MET A 55 -21.35 -22.65 10.42
C MET A 55 -21.39 -24.17 10.52
N ARG A 56 -22.43 -24.79 9.95
CA ARG A 56 -22.51 -26.24 9.80
C ARG A 56 -23.16 -26.60 8.47
N LYS A 57 -22.89 -27.81 7.99
CA LYS A 57 -23.59 -28.34 6.82
C LYS A 57 -25.05 -28.57 7.19
N ARG A 58 -25.98 -28.25 6.29
CA ARG A 58 -27.41 -28.50 6.49
C ARG A 58 -27.63 -30.01 6.53
N ASP A 59 -28.33 -30.46 7.55
CA ASP A 59 -28.83 -31.82 7.58
C ASP A 59 -30.00 -31.91 6.60
N GLY A 60 -29.93 -32.84 5.64
CA GLY A 60 -30.94 -33.02 4.59
C GLY A 60 -32.35 -33.41 5.08
N ARG A 61 -32.58 -33.40 6.40
CA ARG A 61 -33.86 -33.69 7.07
C ARG A 61 -34.58 -32.45 7.59
N THR A 62 -33.99 -31.27 7.48
CA THR A 62 -34.59 -30.02 7.98
C THR A 62 -35.33 -29.30 6.85
N TYR A 63 -36.67 -29.21 6.98
CA TYR A 63 -37.55 -28.55 6.02
C TYR A 63 -37.09 -27.11 5.72
N ALA A 64 -37.10 -26.74 4.44
CA ALA A 64 -36.53 -25.53 3.85
C ALA A 64 -37.12 -24.18 4.31
N TYR A 65 -38.00 -24.15 5.32
CA TYR A 65 -38.85 -22.98 5.62
C TYR A 65 -38.61 -22.33 6.98
N GLN A 66 -37.66 -22.80 7.79
CA GLN A 66 -37.22 -22.08 8.99
C GLN A 66 -35.73 -21.73 8.87
N GLN A 67 -35.44 -20.54 8.31
CA GLN A 67 -34.13 -19.93 8.47
C GLN A 67 -33.94 -19.61 9.96
N PRO A 68 -32.88 -20.08 10.63
CA PRO A 68 -32.58 -19.64 11.99
C PRO A 68 -32.50 -18.11 12.01
N PRO A 69 -33.05 -17.40 13.02
CA PRO A 69 -33.02 -15.93 13.10
C PRO A 69 -31.62 -15.36 13.39
N HIS A 70 -30.57 -16.17 13.31
CA HIS A 70 -29.19 -15.85 13.68
C HIS A 70 -28.24 -16.36 12.61
N GLY A 71 -27.14 -15.65 12.34
CA GLY A 71 -26.15 -16.01 11.31
C GLY A 71 -25.78 -14.96 10.27
N PRO A 72 -26.48 -13.81 10.07
CA PRO A 72 -26.08 -12.81 9.07
C PRO A 72 -24.62 -12.35 9.18
N ARG A 73 -24.10 -12.18 10.41
CA ARG A 73 -22.73 -11.68 10.61
C ARG A 73 -21.70 -12.73 10.21
N GLN A 74 -21.88 -14.00 10.60
CA GLN A 74 -20.98 -15.08 10.18
C GLN A 74 -21.08 -15.36 8.68
N LYS A 75 -22.28 -15.25 8.10
CA LYS A 75 -22.49 -15.34 6.66
C LYS A 75 -21.72 -14.25 5.91
N GLU A 76 -21.89 -12.99 6.29
CA GLU A 76 -21.17 -11.86 5.67
C GLU A 76 -19.65 -11.97 5.88
N LYS A 77 -19.21 -12.47 7.05
CA LYS A 77 -17.79 -12.76 7.32
C LYS A 77 -17.24 -13.76 6.31
N LEU A 78 -17.88 -14.91 6.13
CA LEU A 78 -17.42 -15.93 5.18
C LEU A 78 -17.48 -15.44 3.74
N GLU A 79 -18.53 -14.70 3.37
CA GLU A 79 -18.64 -14.12 2.03
C GLU A 79 -17.40 -13.25 1.71
N ARG A 80 -17.04 -12.35 2.63
CA ARG A 80 -15.84 -11.52 2.47
C ARG A 80 -14.56 -12.37 2.36
N MET A 81 -14.43 -13.42 3.16
CA MET A 81 -13.27 -14.31 3.13
C MET A 81 -13.17 -15.09 1.81
N ILE A 82 -14.29 -15.54 1.24
CA ILE A 82 -14.35 -16.21 -0.06
C ILE A 82 -13.95 -15.25 -1.19
N PHE A 83 -14.54 -14.04 -1.22
CA PHE A 83 -14.26 -13.08 -2.29
C PHE A 83 -12.88 -12.43 -2.19
N SER A 84 -12.27 -12.39 -1.00
CA SER A 84 -10.88 -11.94 -0.80
C SER A 84 -9.83 -13.04 -0.96
N GLY A 85 -10.24 -14.28 -1.28
CA GLY A 85 -9.33 -15.40 -1.48
C GLY A 85 -8.66 -15.93 -0.20
N GLU A 86 -9.22 -15.63 0.97
CA GLU A 86 -8.76 -16.19 2.25
C GLU A 86 -9.29 -17.61 2.46
N VAL A 87 -10.53 -17.84 2.03
CA VAL A 87 -11.17 -19.15 2.01
C VAL A 87 -11.43 -19.53 0.57
N VAL A 88 -11.17 -20.79 0.24
CA VAL A 88 -11.47 -21.35 -1.08
C VAL A 88 -12.33 -22.59 -0.94
N MET A 89 -13.18 -22.82 -1.94
CA MET A 89 -13.92 -24.07 -2.08
C MET A 89 -13.35 -24.86 -3.25
N LEU A 90 -13.10 -26.15 -3.06
CA LEU A 90 -12.62 -27.05 -4.10
C LEU A 90 -13.79 -27.87 -4.68
N ASP A 91 -13.78 -28.12 -5.99
CA ASP A 91 -14.64 -29.14 -6.59
C ASP A 91 -13.85 -30.02 -7.55
N VAL A 92 -13.50 -31.23 -7.10
CA VAL A 92 -12.75 -32.20 -7.90
C VAL A 92 -13.56 -32.80 -9.07
N ARG A 93 -14.87 -32.50 -9.14
CA ARG A 93 -15.74 -32.97 -10.24
C ARG A 93 -15.76 -32.03 -11.43
N GLN A 94 -15.29 -30.78 -11.27
CA GLN A 94 -15.14 -29.88 -12.41
C GLN A 94 -13.92 -30.27 -13.25
N SER A 95 -13.65 -29.64 -14.39
CA SER A 95 -12.36 -29.83 -15.06
C SER A 95 -11.27 -29.01 -14.37
N PRO A 96 -10.06 -29.55 -14.14
CA PRO A 96 -8.98 -28.78 -13.53
C PRO A 96 -8.58 -27.64 -14.45
N GLY A 97 -8.07 -26.55 -13.89
CA GLY A 97 -7.69 -25.40 -14.71
C GLY A 97 -8.83 -24.43 -15.02
N ALA A 98 -10.02 -24.59 -14.45
CA ALA A 98 -11.14 -23.69 -14.70
C ALA A 98 -10.80 -22.22 -14.30
N LEU A 99 -10.28 -22.04 -13.09
CA LEU A 99 -9.88 -20.73 -12.56
C LEU A 99 -8.37 -20.62 -12.31
N PHE A 100 -7.73 -21.72 -11.91
CA PHE A 100 -6.29 -21.79 -11.69
C PHE A 100 -5.73 -23.04 -12.35
N TYR A 101 -4.58 -22.93 -13.00
CA TYR A 101 -3.81 -24.06 -13.50
C TYR A 101 -2.33 -23.90 -13.18
N ILE A 102 -1.62 -25.00 -13.04
CA ILE A 102 -0.17 -25.03 -12.86
C ILE A 102 0.48 -25.17 -14.23
N ASN A 103 1.37 -24.25 -14.58
CA ASN A 103 2.09 -24.31 -15.85
C ASN A 103 3.25 -25.31 -15.81
N GLU A 104 3.93 -25.49 -16.94
CA GLU A 104 5.09 -26.39 -17.04
C GLU A 104 6.22 -26.02 -16.06
N GLY A 105 6.36 -24.74 -15.72
CA GLY A 105 7.33 -24.25 -14.73
C GLY A 105 6.97 -24.58 -13.27
N GLY A 106 5.79 -25.15 -12.99
CA GLY A 106 5.30 -25.38 -11.64
C GLY A 106 4.74 -24.12 -10.96
N LEU A 107 4.47 -23.06 -11.73
CA LEU A 107 3.84 -21.83 -11.24
C LEU A 107 2.33 -21.92 -11.38
N LEU A 108 1.61 -21.43 -10.38
CA LEU A 108 0.15 -21.30 -10.45
C LEU A 108 -0.24 -20.06 -11.25
N ILE A 109 -1.09 -20.25 -12.25
CA ILE A 109 -1.63 -19.20 -13.11
C ILE A 109 -3.12 -19.05 -12.85
N CYS A 110 -3.57 -17.81 -12.62
CA CYS A 110 -4.99 -17.48 -12.51
C CYS A 110 -5.54 -17.07 -13.88
N THR A 111 -6.62 -17.71 -14.34
CA THR A 111 -7.23 -17.43 -15.65
C THR A 111 -8.14 -16.20 -15.62
N ASP A 112 -8.68 -15.85 -14.46
CA ASP A 112 -9.52 -14.67 -14.25
C ASP A 112 -9.23 -14.05 -12.87
N ARG A 113 -8.35 -13.06 -12.85
CA ARG A 113 -8.01 -12.31 -11.63
C ARG A 113 -9.18 -11.47 -11.11
N HIS A 114 -10.11 -11.07 -11.98
CA HIS A 114 -11.25 -10.20 -11.63
C HIS A 114 -12.37 -10.97 -10.93
N ALA A 115 -12.32 -12.30 -10.92
CA ALA A 115 -13.21 -13.14 -10.12
C ALA A 115 -13.12 -12.85 -8.60
N PHE A 116 -12.02 -12.24 -8.14
CA PHE A 116 -11.74 -11.92 -6.74
C PHE A 116 -11.74 -10.41 -6.46
N ARG A 117 -12.09 -10.04 -5.23
CA ARG A 117 -11.99 -8.67 -4.70
C ARG A 117 -10.68 -8.48 -3.94
N PHE A 118 -10.28 -7.23 -3.70
CA PHE A 118 -9.17 -6.87 -2.79
C PHE A 118 -7.85 -7.63 -3.05
N SER A 119 -7.49 -7.83 -4.32
CA SER A 119 -6.28 -8.57 -4.71
C SER A 119 -6.30 -10.04 -4.24
N GLY A 120 -7.47 -10.64 -4.12
CA GLY A 120 -7.64 -12.01 -3.60
C GLY A 120 -6.93 -13.09 -4.45
N ALA A 121 -6.87 -12.91 -5.77
CA ALA A 121 -6.08 -13.80 -6.64
C ALA A 121 -4.60 -13.82 -6.21
N GLU A 122 -4.00 -12.65 -5.98
CA GLU A 122 -2.60 -12.53 -5.55
C GLU A 122 -2.37 -13.15 -4.16
N ARG A 123 -3.36 -13.13 -3.27
CA ARG A 123 -3.29 -13.84 -1.99
C ARG A 123 -3.19 -15.35 -2.20
N ILE A 124 -4.05 -15.92 -3.05
CA ILE A 124 -4.05 -17.35 -3.37
C ILE A 124 -2.71 -17.77 -4.00
N LEU A 125 -2.14 -16.95 -4.89
CA LEU A 125 -0.81 -17.18 -5.48
C LEU A 125 0.31 -17.22 -4.42
N ARG A 126 0.25 -16.35 -3.41
CA ARG A 126 1.20 -16.37 -2.28
C ARG A 126 1.07 -17.63 -1.44
N GLU A 127 -0.16 -18.04 -1.12
CA GLU A 127 -0.40 -19.26 -0.35
C GLU A 127 0.01 -20.53 -1.10
N TYR A 128 -0.20 -20.56 -2.42
CA TYR A 128 0.36 -21.61 -3.28
C TYR A 128 1.88 -21.68 -3.16
N THR A 129 2.56 -20.53 -3.30
CA THR A 129 4.02 -20.47 -3.20
C THR A 129 4.51 -20.96 -1.84
N ALA A 130 3.83 -20.58 -0.75
CA ALA A 130 4.13 -21.07 0.59
C ALA A 130 3.91 -22.58 0.71
N SER A 131 2.84 -23.10 0.11
CA SER A 131 2.51 -24.53 0.08
C SER A 131 3.56 -25.34 -0.67
N VAL A 132 4.08 -24.82 -1.79
CA VAL A 132 5.19 -25.44 -2.55
C VAL A 132 6.46 -25.54 -1.71
N ARG A 133 6.82 -24.48 -0.98
CA ARG A 133 8.03 -24.44 -0.15
C ARG A 133 8.02 -25.45 1.01
N ARG A 134 6.84 -25.87 1.47
CA ARG A 134 6.68 -26.84 2.56
C ARG A 134 6.76 -28.30 2.09
N ARG A 135 6.87 -28.53 0.79
CA ARG A 135 6.81 -29.85 0.16
C ARG A 135 8.18 -30.21 -0.42
N ASP A 136 8.54 -31.49 -0.33
CA ASP A 136 9.70 -32.02 -1.04
C ASP A 136 9.31 -32.53 -2.43
N TYR A 137 9.90 -31.93 -3.47
CA TYR A 137 9.69 -32.28 -4.86
C TYR A 137 10.91 -32.94 -5.52
N ARG A 138 11.93 -33.36 -4.76
CA ARG A 138 13.15 -33.97 -5.32
C ARG A 138 12.87 -35.16 -6.24
N SER A 139 11.88 -35.99 -5.92
CA SER A 139 11.47 -37.14 -6.75
C SER A 139 10.58 -36.78 -7.95
N ARG A 140 10.21 -35.50 -8.11
CA ARG A 140 9.30 -34.98 -9.15
C ARG A 140 9.91 -33.83 -9.95
N GLY A 141 11.23 -33.80 -10.06
CA GLY A 141 11.94 -32.76 -10.83
C GLY A 141 11.96 -31.39 -10.17
N GLY A 142 11.78 -31.32 -8.84
CA GLY A 142 11.94 -30.10 -8.04
C GLY A 142 10.76 -29.12 -8.08
N LYS A 143 9.63 -29.48 -8.70
CA LYS A 143 8.47 -28.61 -8.84
C LYS A 143 7.12 -29.36 -8.75
N PRO A 144 6.01 -28.65 -8.49
CA PRO A 144 4.66 -29.21 -8.58
C PRO A 144 4.33 -29.74 -9.98
N ARG A 145 3.42 -30.71 -10.05
CA ARG A 145 2.97 -31.29 -11.32
C ARG A 145 2.18 -30.25 -12.14
N PRO A 146 2.49 -30.07 -13.44
CA PRO A 146 1.67 -29.25 -14.33
C PRO A 146 0.23 -29.77 -14.42
N THR A 147 -0.73 -28.86 -14.52
CA THR A 147 -2.15 -29.22 -14.62
C THR A 147 -2.44 -29.85 -15.98
N SER A 148 -3.17 -30.96 -16.00
CA SER A 148 -3.62 -31.61 -17.24
C SER A 148 -4.90 -30.94 -17.71
N LEU A 149 -4.84 -30.14 -18.78
CA LEU A 149 -5.97 -29.33 -19.23
C LEU A 149 -6.70 -30.04 -20.37
N SER A 150 -8.03 -29.99 -20.35
CA SER A 150 -8.90 -30.48 -21.43
C SER A 150 -9.65 -29.32 -22.07
N VAL A 151 -9.46 -29.07 -23.37
CA VAL A 151 -10.22 -28.07 -24.14
C VAL A 151 -10.91 -28.77 -25.30
N GLY A 152 -12.24 -28.70 -25.37
CA GLY A 152 -13.01 -29.32 -26.47
C GLY A 152 -12.87 -30.83 -26.58
N GLY A 153 -12.60 -31.54 -25.47
CA GLY A 153 -12.41 -33.00 -25.44
C GLY A 153 -10.98 -33.49 -25.71
N TYR A 154 -10.04 -32.59 -26.05
CA TYR A 154 -8.63 -32.93 -26.26
C TYR A 154 -7.76 -32.45 -25.10
N SER A 155 -6.71 -33.22 -24.79
CA SER A 155 -5.68 -32.80 -23.84
C SER A 155 -4.81 -31.73 -24.49
N VAL A 156 -4.65 -30.60 -23.80
CA VAL A 156 -3.90 -29.44 -24.27
C VAL A 156 -2.80 -29.14 -23.25
N ALA A 157 -1.59 -28.84 -23.73
CA ALA A 157 -0.49 -28.48 -22.84
C ALA A 157 -0.78 -27.13 -22.15
N PRO A 158 -0.37 -26.93 -20.88
CA PRO A 158 -0.48 -25.65 -20.17
C PRO A 158 0.02 -24.44 -20.95
N GLU A 159 1.11 -24.61 -21.71
CA GLU A 159 1.72 -23.55 -22.53
C GLU A 159 0.80 -23.09 -23.68
N GLN A 160 0.10 -24.02 -24.32
CA GLN A 160 -0.85 -23.70 -25.39
C GLN A 160 -2.06 -22.93 -24.84
N ARG A 161 -2.50 -23.26 -23.62
CA ARG A 161 -3.54 -22.49 -22.93
C ARG A 161 -3.02 -21.12 -22.49
N GLU A 162 -1.78 -21.02 -22.01
CA GLU A 162 -1.14 -19.75 -21.70
C GLU A 162 -1.11 -18.84 -22.95
N GLN A 163 -0.72 -19.38 -24.10
CA GLN A 163 -0.74 -18.70 -25.39
C GLN A 163 -2.15 -18.35 -25.89
N ALA A 164 -3.16 -19.19 -25.63
CA ALA A 164 -4.56 -18.90 -25.99
C ALA A 164 -5.23 -17.87 -25.04
N THR A 165 -4.83 -17.84 -23.77
CA THR A 165 -5.25 -16.80 -22.80
C THR A 165 -4.49 -15.50 -22.97
N LYS A 166 -3.30 -15.54 -23.59
CA LYS A 166 -2.72 -14.38 -24.27
C LYS A 166 -3.60 -14.07 -25.48
N LYS A 167 -4.75 -13.41 -25.25
CA LYS A 167 -5.17 -12.38 -26.22
C LYS A 167 -3.91 -11.56 -26.50
N PRO A 168 -3.58 -11.22 -27.75
CA PRO A 168 -2.62 -10.15 -27.94
C PRO A 168 -3.24 -8.97 -27.20
N GLU A 169 -2.68 -8.63 -26.04
CA GLU A 169 -2.90 -7.32 -25.49
C GLU A 169 -2.25 -6.43 -26.54
N THR A 170 -3.08 -5.94 -27.46
CA THR A 170 -2.73 -4.84 -28.33
C THR A 170 -2.60 -3.61 -27.43
N PHE A 171 -1.56 -3.60 -26.61
CA PHE A 171 -1.00 -2.41 -25.99
C PHE A 171 -0.35 -1.51 -27.04
N ALA A 172 -0.26 -1.95 -28.30
CA ALA A 172 0.16 -1.13 -29.42
C ALA A 172 -0.64 0.19 -29.53
N THR A 173 -1.86 0.26 -29.01
CA THR A 173 -2.64 1.51 -28.95
C THR A 173 -2.32 2.40 -27.73
N LEU A 174 -1.60 1.88 -26.75
CA LEU A 174 -1.25 2.54 -25.48
C LEU A 174 0.28 2.67 -25.30
N ASN A 175 1.02 2.71 -26.39
CA ASN A 175 2.49 2.76 -26.37
C ASN A 175 3.04 4.16 -26.70
N SER A 176 2.25 5.21 -26.44
CA SER A 176 2.65 6.60 -26.71
C SER A 176 3.35 7.26 -25.52
N LYS A 177 4.07 8.37 -25.77
CA LYS A 177 4.70 9.17 -24.70
C LYS A 177 3.70 9.61 -23.63
N ALA A 178 2.46 9.93 -24.02
CA ALA A 178 1.42 10.34 -23.07
C ALA A 178 1.06 9.23 -22.07
N VAL A 179 0.99 7.98 -22.53
CA VAL A 179 0.76 6.82 -21.64
C VAL A 179 1.96 6.60 -20.72
N GLY A 180 3.18 6.73 -21.25
CA GLY A 180 4.41 6.71 -20.45
C GLY A 180 4.40 7.73 -19.30
N ARG A 181 4.03 8.98 -19.60
CA ARG A 181 3.94 10.06 -18.60
C ARG A 181 2.87 9.79 -17.54
N LEU A 182 1.71 9.25 -17.96
CA LEU A 182 0.64 8.86 -17.03
C LEU A 182 1.07 7.71 -16.13
N LEU A 183 1.80 6.72 -16.64
CA LEU A 183 2.37 5.64 -15.85
C LEU A 183 3.40 6.14 -14.85
N ALA A 184 4.26 7.10 -15.24
CA ALA A 184 5.19 7.72 -14.31
C ALA A 184 4.44 8.43 -13.18
N ALA A 185 3.42 9.22 -13.49
CA ALA A 185 2.57 9.87 -12.48
C ALA A 185 1.88 8.84 -11.57
N GLY A 186 1.36 7.74 -12.13
CA GLY A 186 0.76 6.64 -11.39
C GLY A 186 1.76 5.91 -10.49
N GLY A 187 2.96 5.62 -10.99
CA GLY A 187 4.05 5.01 -10.22
C GLY A 187 4.49 5.86 -9.04
N ILE A 188 4.49 7.18 -9.19
CA ILE A 188 4.80 8.08 -8.08
C ILE A 188 3.63 8.20 -7.10
N TYR A 189 2.38 8.21 -7.59
CA TYR A 189 1.18 8.21 -6.75
C TYR A 189 1.07 6.93 -5.90
N HIS A 190 1.36 5.77 -6.51
CA HIS A 190 1.32 4.45 -5.89
C HIS A 190 2.64 4.00 -5.26
N GLN A 191 3.66 4.87 -5.26
CA GLN A 191 4.94 4.63 -4.58
C GLN A 191 5.67 3.38 -5.08
N ASN A 192 5.51 3.10 -6.37
CA ASN A 192 6.11 1.95 -7.03
C ASN A 192 6.53 2.32 -8.46
N PRO A 193 7.47 3.27 -8.62
CA PRO A 193 7.91 3.70 -9.94
C PRO A 193 8.51 2.54 -10.74
N GLU A 194 9.15 1.57 -10.09
CA GLU A 194 9.75 0.40 -10.77
C GLU A 194 8.71 -0.49 -11.46
N MET A 195 7.62 -0.85 -10.77
CA MET A 195 6.55 -1.65 -11.37
C MET A 195 5.86 -0.93 -12.54
N PHE A 196 5.72 0.39 -12.44
CA PHE A 196 5.12 1.19 -13.51
C PHE A 196 6.11 1.45 -14.66
N ALA A 197 7.42 1.53 -14.38
CA ALA A 197 8.48 1.58 -15.39
C ALA A 197 8.54 0.27 -16.18
N ASP A 198 8.45 -0.86 -15.49
CA ASP A 198 8.31 -2.18 -16.11
C ASP A 198 7.09 -2.25 -17.02
N THR A 199 5.97 -1.67 -16.56
CA THR A 199 4.74 -1.59 -17.36
C THR A 199 4.98 -0.74 -18.60
N ALA A 200 5.56 0.46 -18.47
CA ALA A 200 5.86 1.33 -19.62
C ALA A 200 6.79 0.66 -20.65
N ARG A 201 7.81 -0.09 -20.18
CA ARG A 201 8.69 -0.87 -21.06
C ARG A 201 7.97 -2.01 -21.77
N LYS A 202 7.08 -2.71 -21.06
CA LYS A 202 6.28 -3.82 -21.63
C LYS A 202 5.23 -3.35 -22.64
N LEU A 203 4.72 -2.12 -22.50
CA LEU A 203 3.83 -1.52 -23.50
C LEU A 203 4.56 -1.25 -24.85
N GLY A 204 5.89 -1.13 -24.82
CA GLY A 204 6.70 -0.86 -26.02
C GLY A 204 6.51 0.57 -26.56
N GLY A 205 6.85 0.77 -27.83
CA GLY A 205 6.72 2.08 -28.51
C GLY A 205 7.47 3.21 -27.80
N GLU A 206 6.83 4.37 -27.67
CA GLU A 206 7.35 5.56 -27.01
C GLU A 206 6.96 5.66 -25.52
N ALA A 207 6.28 4.65 -24.95
CA ALA A 207 5.82 4.71 -23.56
C ALA A 207 6.99 4.74 -22.56
N ALA A 208 8.07 3.98 -22.81
CA ALA A 208 9.28 4.05 -21.98
C ALA A 208 9.92 5.44 -22.02
N GLU A 209 10.05 6.03 -23.22
CA GLU A 209 10.59 7.39 -23.38
C GLU A 209 9.71 8.43 -22.68
N GLY A 210 8.38 8.32 -22.80
CA GLY A 210 7.45 9.20 -22.09
C GLY A 210 7.52 9.06 -20.57
N PHE A 211 7.75 7.84 -20.07
CA PHE A 211 7.96 7.55 -18.66
C PHE A 211 9.27 8.20 -18.16
N ASP A 212 10.36 8.00 -18.90
CA ASP A 212 11.68 8.57 -18.59
C ASP A 212 11.68 10.10 -18.71
N GLN A 213 10.89 10.70 -19.60
CA GLN A 213 10.73 12.15 -19.69
C GLN A 213 10.19 12.78 -18.40
N VAL A 214 9.34 12.07 -17.66
CA VAL A 214 8.86 12.54 -16.34
C VAL A 214 9.92 12.35 -15.27
N LEU A 215 10.71 11.29 -15.37
CA LEU A 215 11.69 10.90 -14.36
C LEU A 215 13.16 11.29 -14.69
N ASN A 216 13.39 12.09 -15.74
CA ASN A 216 14.73 12.52 -16.16
C ASN A 216 15.30 13.61 -15.24
N GLN A 217 16.62 13.86 -15.31
CA GLN A 217 17.34 14.77 -14.40
C GLN A 217 16.83 16.24 -14.41
N GLN A 218 16.16 16.71 -15.47
CA GLN A 218 15.57 18.05 -15.51
C GLN A 218 14.15 18.10 -14.92
N THR A 219 13.39 17.00 -15.00
CA THR A 219 11.99 16.90 -14.53
C THR A 219 11.89 16.30 -13.13
N ALA A 220 12.83 15.42 -12.76
CA ALA A 220 13.13 14.98 -11.40
C ALA A 220 13.53 16.16 -10.49
N GLY A 221 14.02 17.26 -11.06
CA GLY A 221 14.26 18.50 -10.33
C GLY A 221 13.00 19.29 -9.98
N SER A 222 11.87 19.07 -10.68
CA SER A 222 10.71 19.97 -10.62
C SER A 222 9.35 19.31 -10.39
N LEU A 223 9.19 18.00 -10.56
CA LEU A 223 7.89 17.36 -10.39
C LEU A 223 7.93 16.01 -9.67
N ILE A 224 7.26 16.02 -8.52
CA ILE A 224 6.69 14.91 -7.75
C ILE A 224 7.62 14.23 -6.75
N ALA A 225 7.72 14.89 -5.62
CA ALA A 225 8.34 14.39 -4.41
C ALA A 225 7.45 13.43 -3.60
N LEU A 226 8.07 12.33 -3.18
CA LEU A 226 7.90 11.65 -1.89
C LEU A 226 6.50 11.68 -1.26
N SER A 227 5.56 10.98 -1.88
CA SER A 227 4.26 10.68 -1.25
C SER A 227 4.34 9.57 -0.19
N SER A 228 5.53 9.02 0.08
CA SER A 228 5.80 7.99 1.11
C SER A 228 7.14 8.14 1.77
N LEU A 229 7.13 8.59 3.01
CA LEU A 229 8.29 8.51 3.89
C LEU A 229 8.09 7.45 4.98
N ALA A 230 7.11 6.56 4.76
CA ALA A 230 6.73 5.46 5.62
C ALA A 230 7.22 4.07 5.12
N ALA A 231 7.91 4.00 3.97
CA ALA A 231 8.18 2.74 3.27
C ALA A 231 9.66 2.34 3.16
N ILE A 232 10.58 2.93 3.94
CA ILE A 232 11.97 2.44 3.99
C ILE A 232 12.10 1.21 4.92
N GLY A 233 11.03 0.82 5.62
CA GLY A 233 11.04 -0.32 6.55
C GLY A 233 10.73 -1.70 5.95
N ARG A 234 10.35 -1.83 4.66
CA ARG A 234 9.98 -3.14 4.08
C ARG A 234 10.40 -3.31 2.63
N GLY A 235 11.69 -3.59 2.42
CA GLY A 235 12.22 -4.15 1.17
C GLY A 235 12.97 -3.16 0.30
N ALA A 236 14.29 -3.37 0.22
CA ALA A 236 15.22 -2.92 -0.81
C ALA A 236 15.08 -1.47 -1.32
N VAL A 237 15.59 -0.51 -0.55
CA VAL A 237 16.09 0.75 -1.14
C VAL A 237 17.58 0.57 -1.39
N HIS A 238 17.99 0.52 -2.66
CA HIS A 238 19.41 0.53 -3.00
C HIS A 238 20.06 1.85 -2.50
N PRO A 239 21.25 1.83 -1.87
CA PRO A 239 21.88 3.02 -1.31
C PRO A 239 22.06 4.18 -2.31
N ALA A 240 22.17 3.87 -3.61
CA ALA A 240 22.31 4.83 -4.69
C ALA A 240 21.05 5.69 -4.96
N SER A 241 19.84 5.26 -4.56
CA SER A 241 18.62 6.04 -4.78
C SER A 241 18.36 7.08 -3.69
N VAL A 242 18.82 6.84 -2.45
CA VAL A 242 18.63 7.78 -1.33
C VAL A 242 19.39 9.08 -1.55
N THR A 243 20.62 9.00 -2.07
CA THR A 243 21.45 10.17 -2.38
C THR A 243 20.86 11.05 -3.47
N GLU A 244 20.09 10.49 -4.41
CA GLU A 244 19.37 11.28 -5.42
C GLU A 244 18.11 11.93 -4.83
N LEU A 245 17.44 11.27 -3.88
CA LEU A 245 16.25 11.82 -3.22
C LEU A 245 16.58 13.00 -2.30
N GLU A 246 17.76 13.04 -1.68
CA GLU A 246 18.24 14.19 -0.89
C GLU A 246 18.51 15.44 -1.75
N LYS A 247 18.71 15.28 -3.06
CA LYS A 247 18.90 16.41 -4.00
C LYS A 247 17.59 17.11 -4.36
N LEU A 248 16.43 16.50 -4.07
CA LEU A 248 15.13 17.08 -4.38
C LEU A 248 14.92 18.42 -3.65
N LYS A 249 14.38 19.40 -4.38
CA LYS A 249 14.08 20.75 -3.86
C LYS A 249 12.59 21.06 -3.72
N SER A 250 11.75 20.07 -3.98
CA SER A 250 10.29 20.16 -3.89
C SER A 250 9.72 19.01 -3.07
N PHE A 251 8.49 19.17 -2.58
CA PHE A 251 7.77 18.21 -1.75
C PHE A 251 6.27 18.15 -2.13
N LEU A 252 5.69 16.97 -2.41
CA LEU A 252 4.26 16.85 -2.72
C LEU A 252 3.47 16.36 -1.50
N GLY A 253 2.86 17.31 -0.80
CA GLY A 253 2.02 17.07 0.37
C GLY A 253 0.54 16.90 0.07
N THR A 254 -0.25 16.72 1.13
CA THR A 254 -1.72 16.69 1.07
C THR A 254 -2.32 17.71 2.05
N TYR A 255 -3.27 18.52 1.59
CA TYR A 255 -4.04 19.46 2.41
C TYR A 255 -5.53 19.35 2.04
N LYS A 256 -6.40 19.07 3.02
CA LYS A 256 -7.85 18.87 2.82
C LYS A 256 -8.20 17.87 1.69
N GLY A 257 -7.39 16.83 1.54
CA GLY A 257 -7.55 15.81 0.50
C GLY A 257 -6.92 16.16 -0.86
N GLU A 258 -6.56 17.43 -1.07
CA GLU A 258 -5.89 17.89 -2.30
C GLU A 258 -4.37 17.75 -2.19
N LYS A 259 -3.71 17.44 -3.31
CA LYS A 259 -2.25 17.44 -3.38
C LYS A 259 -1.71 18.86 -3.52
N LYS A 260 -0.66 19.18 -2.76
CA LYS A 260 -0.01 20.50 -2.77
C LYS A 260 1.50 20.34 -2.98
N LEU A 261 1.99 20.87 -4.09
CA LEU A 261 3.42 20.89 -4.39
C LEU A 261 4.05 22.09 -3.68
N LEU A 262 4.94 21.80 -2.76
CA LEU A 262 5.75 22.75 -2.03
C LEU A 262 7.12 22.83 -2.70
N GLN A 263 7.61 24.04 -2.94
CA GLN A 263 8.95 24.31 -3.48
C GLN A 263 9.87 24.80 -2.36
N ASN A 264 11.17 24.92 -2.64
CA ASN A 264 12.17 25.43 -1.69
C ASN A 264 12.26 24.58 -0.40
N ILE A 265 12.30 23.26 -0.59
CA ILE A 265 12.38 22.25 0.46
C ILE A 265 13.73 21.54 0.39
N ASP A 266 14.29 21.14 1.51
CA ASP A 266 15.31 20.11 1.57
C ASP A 266 14.71 18.77 1.98
N ILE A 267 15.22 17.68 1.43
CA ILE A 267 14.89 16.33 1.89
C ILE A 267 16.10 15.80 2.65
N VAL A 268 15.92 15.49 3.92
CA VAL A 268 16.98 14.90 4.75
C VAL A 268 16.64 13.48 5.14
N LYS A 269 17.61 12.56 5.06
CA LYS A 269 17.48 11.23 5.65
C LYS A 269 17.72 11.31 7.16
N MET A 270 16.84 10.73 7.95
CA MET A 270 16.98 10.64 9.40
C MET A 270 16.66 9.23 9.89
N ASP A 271 17.36 8.79 10.94
CA ASP A 271 16.98 7.62 11.73
C ASP A 271 16.06 8.11 12.85
N TYR A 272 14.75 7.90 12.69
CA TYR A 272 13.74 8.51 13.53
C TYR A 272 13.61 7.77 14.87
N VAL A 273 14.00 8.43 15.95
CA VAL A 273 13.94 7.92 17.31
C VAL A 273 12.99 8.78 18.13
N LYS A 274 11.83 8.22 18.49
CA LYS A 274 10.86 8.93 19.32
C LYS A 274 11.45 9.31 20.68
N ARG A 275 11.43 10.61 20.98
CA ARG A 275 11.65 11.18 22.30
C ARG A 275 10.56 10.72 23.27
N SER A 276 10.88 10.63 24.55
CA SER A 276 9.90 10.33 25.59
C SER A 276 8.77 11.37 25.61
N ASN A 277 7.57 10.95 26.01
CA ASN A 277 6.43 11.87 26.11
C ASN A 277 6.66 12.99 27.14
N SER A 278 7.42 12.74 28.21
CA SER A 278 7.77 13.75 29.21
C SER A 278 8.70 14.82 28.64
N ASP A 279 9.75 14.41 27.92
CA ASP A 279 10.72 15.36 27.35
C ASP A 279 10.08 16.17 26.22
N LEU A 280 9.24 15.54 25.39
CA LEU A 280 8.44 16.24 24.38
C LEU A 280 7.52 17.29 25.02
N ALA A 281 6.90 16.98 26.16
CA ALA A 281 6.05 17.93 26.87
C ALA A 281 6.84 19.12 27.43
N LEU A 282 8.05 18.89 27.95
CA LEU A 282 8.95 19.95 28.42
C LEU A 282 9.38 20.86 27.26
N MET A 283 9.82 20.28 26.14
CA MET A 283 10.19 21.04 24.93
C MET A 283 9.04 21.89 24.40
N ARG A 284 7.81 21.34 24.36
CA ARG A 284 6.61 22.10 23.97
C ARG A 284 6.29 23.22 24.95
N ARG A 285 6.50 23.01 26.25
CA ARG A 285 6.28 24.05 27.26
C ARG A 285 7.26 25.20 27.09
N GLU A 286 8.55 24.90 26.95
CA GLU A 286 9.59 25.89 26.68
C GLU A 286 9.30 26.70 25.40
N PHE A 287 8.93 26.00 24.32
CA PHE A 287 8.54 26.63 23.06
C PHE A 287 7.45 27.70 23.25
N ASN A 288 6.39 27.33 23.99
CA ASN A 288 5.25 28.18 24.24
C ASN A 288 5.52 29.31 25.24
N ASN A 289 6.49 29.14 26.15
CA ASN A 289 6.75 30.06 27.26
C ASN A 289 7.73 31.20 26.93
N GLY A 290 8.39 31.19 25.78
CA GLY A 290 9.30 32.28 25.40
C GLY A 290 9.89 32.14 24.02
N ILE A 291 10.40 30.95 23.68
CA ILE A 291 11.12 30.72 22.42
C ILE A 291 10.32 31.16 21.19
N ARG A 292 9.02 30.84 21.10
CA ARG A 292 8.19 31.28 19.97
C ARG A 292 8.13 32.80 19.85
N ARG A 293 8.00 33.51 20.98
CA ARG A 293 7.96 34.98 21.02
C ARG A 293 9.31 35.55 20.60
N ASP A 294 10.38 35.01 21.16
CA ASP A 294 11.74 35.51 20.96
C ASP A 294 12.21 35.25 19.52
N PHE A 295 11.87 34.10 18.94
CA PHE A 295 12.12 33.79 17.52
C PHE A 295 11.44 34.81 16.60
N VAL A 296 10.14 35.05 16.79
CA VAL A 296 9.37 35.98 15.94
C VAL A 296 9.89 37.41 16.02
N ASN A 297 10.26 37.85 17.23
CA ASN A 297 10.90 39.15 17.42
C ASN A 297 12.27 39.22 16.72
N ASN A 298 13.09 38.18 16.86
CA ASN A 298 14.43 38.10 16.27
C ASN A 298 14.41 38.17 14.74
N VAL A 299 13.48 37.47 14.09
CA VAL A 299 13.42 37.42 12.61
C VAL A 299 12.66 38.61 11.99
N ALA A 300 12.04 39.49 12.79
CA ALA A 300 11.20 40.58 12.28
C ALA A 300 11.95 41.46 11.25
N ASN A 301 13.21 41.81 11.51
CA ASN A 301 14.00 42.65 10.60
C ASN A 301 14.80 41.83 9.57
N HIS A 302 14.60 40.52 9.48
CA HIS A 302 15.29 39.70 8.49
C HIS A 302 14.84 40.11 7.07
N PRO A 303 15.75 40.27 6.09
CA PRO A 303 15.40 40.72 4.74
C PRO A 303 14.26 39.91 4.09
N ASP A 304 14.32 38.58 4.19
CA ASP A 304 13.26 37.70 3.66
C ASP A 304 11.89 37.90 4.31
N VAL A 305 11.87 38.25 5.61
CA VAL A 305 10.62 38.52 6.33
C VAL A 305 10.05 39.85 5.88
N VAL A 306 10.87 40.90 5.88
CA VAL A 306 10.49 42.25 5.46
C VAL A 306 9.96 42.25 4.01
N ALA A 307 10.48 41.37 3.15
CA ALA A 307 10.02 41.23 1.77
C ALA A 307 8.64 40.55 1.62
N ARG A 308 8.14 39.84 2.64
CA ARG A 308 6.95 38.97 2.54
C ARG A 308 5.81 39.32 3.50
N VAL A 309 6.03 40.22 4.46
CA VAL A 309 5.02 40.68 5.41
C VAL A 309 4.80 42.18 5.25
N ASP A 310 3.59 42.65 5.53
CA ASP A 310 3.29 44.09 5.49
C ASP A 310 3.79 44.82 6.75
N SER A 311 3.78 46.16 6.70
CA SER A 311 4.24 47.00 7.81
C SER A 311 3.50 46.76 9.12
N SER A 312 2.20 46.42 9.08
CA SER A 312 1.40 46.13 10.28
C SER A 312 1.82 44.80 10.90
N GLN A 313 1.95 43.76 10.07
CA GLN A 313 2.47 42.46 10.48
C GLN A 313 3.89 42.58 11.06
N LEU A 314 4.74 43.40 10.46
CA LEU A 314 6.10 43.66 10.96
C LEU A 314 6.09 44.29 12.36
N GLN A 315 5.19 45.24 12.64
CA GLN A 315 5.06 45.82 13.99
C GLN A 315 4.56 44.79 15.00
N ILE A 316 3.63 43.93 14.61
CA ILE A 316 3.16 42.80 15.45
C ILE A 316 4.34 41.87 15.77
N MET A 317 5.16 41.52 14.78
CA MET A 317 6.33 40.67 14.97
C MET A 317 7.37 41.30 15.91
N LYS A 318 7.57 42.62 15.84
CA LYS A 318 8.47 43.34 16.78
C LYS A 318 8.01 43.27 18.24
N THR A 319 6.74 42.95 18.51
CA THR A 319 6.26 42.65 19.87
C THR A 319 6.41 41.17 20.27
N GLY A 320 6.98 40.34 19.39
CA GLY A 320 7.11 38.89 19.57
C GLY A 320 5.81 38.12 19.33
N ARG A 321 4.84 38.73 18.64
CA ARG A 321 3.57 38.09 18.28
C ARG A 321 3.62 37.59 16.84
N VAL A 322 3.10 36.38 16.61
CA VAL A 322 3.00 35.80 15.26
C VAL A 322 1.97 36.62 14.45
N PRO A 323 2.30 37.09 13.24
CA PRO A 323 1.38 37.87 12.42
C PRO A 323 0.26 36.97 11.86
N SER A 324 -0.88 37.58 11.50
CA SER A 324 -2.01 36.86 10.92
C SER A 324 -1.62 36.13 9.64
N GLY A 325 -2.11 34.90 9.45
CA GLY A 325 -1.79 34.05 8.29
C GLY A 325 -0.46 33.29 8.41
N TYR A 326 0.21 33.33 9.56
CA TYR A 326 1.46 32.63 9.82
C TYR A 326 1.43 31.80 11.11
N GLN A 327 2.34 30.84 11.21
CA GLN A 327 2.64 30.00 12.36
C GLN A 327 4.16 29.86 12.50
N VAL A 328 4.65 29.47 13.68
CA VAL A 328 6.04 29.05 13.85
C VAL A 328 6.09 27.54 13.84
N HIS A 329 6.91 26.97 12.96
CA HIS A 329 7.04 25.53 12.77
C HIS A 329 8.46 25.07 13.03
N HIS A 330 8.60 23.87 13.61
CA HIS A 330 9.88 23.20 13.75
C HIS A 330 10.23 22.48 12.44
N LYS A 331 11.40 22.75 11.88
CA LYS A 331 11.92 22.15 10.64
C LYS A 331 12.12 20.64 10.80
N LEU A 332 12.78 20.24 11.88
CA LEU A 332 12.88 18.87 12.36
C LEU A 332 11.94 18.68 13.55
N PRO A 333 11.28 17.52 13.69
CA PRO A 333 10.18 17.35 14.62
C PRO A 333 10.69 17.25 16.07
N LEU A 334 10.04 17.93 17.00
CA LEU A 334 10.32 17.82 18.44
C LEU A 334 10.06 16.41 19.01
N GLU A 335 9.25 15.59 18.33
CA GLU A 335 9.01 14.18 18.70
C GLU A 335 10.27 13.32 18.46
N ASP A 336 11.27 13.83 17.74
CA ASP A 336 12.56 13.20 17.44
C ASP A 336 13.72 14.16 17.83
N SER A 337 14.75 14.28 16.99
CA SER A 337 15.99 15.04 17.14
C SER A 337 15.81 16.57 17.07
N GLY A 338 14.62 17.07 16.72
CA GLY A 338 14.35 18.50 16.69
C GLY A 338 14.50 19.16 18.07
N THR A 339 15.02 20.38 18.07
CA THR A 339 15.21 21.25 19.26
C THR A 339 14.44 22.56 19.13
N ASN A 340 14.45 23.37 20.18
CA ASN A 340 13.88 24.72 20.20
C ASN A 340 14.86 25.81 19.69
N ASP A 341 16.02 25.42 19.14
CA ASP A 341 16.96 26.37 18.54
C ASP A 341 16.33 27.10 17.35
N PHE A 342 16.63 28.40 17.21
CA PHE A 342 16.08 29.22 16.13
C PHE A 342 16.43 28.69 14.73
N SER A 343 17.56 28.00 14.58
CA SER A 343 17.94 27.34 13.32
C SER A 343 16.94 26.25 12.91
N ASN A 344 16.30 25.60 13.88
CA ASN A 344 15.26 24.60 13.68
C ASN A 344 13.85 25.21 13.57
N LEU A 345 13.70 26.53 13.58
CA LEU A 345 12.41 27.19 13.46
C LEU A 345 12.26 27.88 12.10
N VAL A 346 11.00 28.01 11.67
CA VAL A 346 10.61 28.77 10.48
C VAL A 346 9.26 29.45 10.74
N LEU A 347 9.12 30.70 10.29
CA LEU A 347 7.82 31.35 10.19
C LEU A 347 7.13 30.87 8.92
N ILE A 348 6.02 30.17 9.01
CA ILE A 348 5.39 29.50 7.87
C ILE A 348 3.96 29.96 7.67
N LYS A 349 3.50 30.07 6.43
CA LYS A 349 2.09 30.30 6.12
C LYS A 349 1.21 29.24 6.79
N ASP A 350 0.14 29.69 7.43
CA ASP A 350 -0.77 28.83 8.20
C ASP A 350 -1.60 27.88 7.32
N SER A 351 -1.71 28.15 6.02
CA SER A 351 -2.37 27.31 5.02
C SER A 351 -1.95 27.66 3.59
N PRO A 352 -1.73 26.67 2.70
CA PRO A 352 -1.74 25.22 2.97
C PRO A 352 -0.45 24.66 3.61
N GLU A 353 0.61 25.45 3.71
CA GLU A 353 1.98 25.00 3.94
C GLU A 353 2.16 24.31 5.30
N HIS A 354 1.83 24.98 6.40
CA HIS A 354 1.96 24.39 7.74
C HIS A 354 1.17 23.06 7.91
N PRO A 355 -0.11 22.97 7.49
CA PRO A 355 -0.86 21.72 7.46
C PRO A 355 -0.22 20.59 6.65
N VAL A 356 0.45 20.92 5.55
CA VAL A 356 1.14 19.92 4.72
C VAL A 356 2.25 19.23 5.52
N PHE A 357 3.15 19.99 6.15
CA PHE A 357 4.24 19.41 6.95
C PHE A 357 3.72 18.62 8.15
N THR A 358 2.75 19.16 8.88
CA THR A 358 2.17 18.46 10.04
C THR A 358 1.44 17.17 9.66
N THR A 359 0.86 17.10 8.46
CA THR A 359 0.26 15.87 7.92
C THR A 359 1.31 14.80 7.66
N VAL A 360 2.43 15.18 7.05
CA VAL A 360 3.57 14.28 6.79
C VAL A 360 4.16 13.76 8.08
N GLN A 361 4.42 14.65 9.04
CA GLN A 361 4.89 14.26 10.37
C GLN A 361 3.97 13.19 10.98
N ARG A 362 2.65 13.41 10.95
CA ARG A 362 1.69 12.45 11.51
C ARG A 362 1.72 11.10 10.79
N GLN A 363 1.88 11.10 9.46
CA GLN A 363 1.95 9.89 8.66
C GLN A 363 3.21 9.10 9.01
N ILE A 364 4.37 9.77 9.06
CA ILE A 364 5.64 9.18 9.45
C ILE A 364 5.55 8.63 10.88
N SER A 365 5.10 9.43 11.85
CA SER A 365 5.02 9.01 13.27
C SER A 365 4.11 7.79 13.51
N ARG A 366 3.16 7.51 12.60
CA ARG A 366 2.27 6.35 12.65
C ARG A 366 2.84 5.10 11.99
N SER A 367 3.82 5.24 11.10
CA SER A 367 4.44 4.11 10.39
C SER A 367 5.67 3.54 11.08
N LEU A 368 6.12 4.18 12.16
CA LEU A 368 7.32 3.75 12.91
C LEU A 368 7.09 2.39 13.58
N THR A 369 8.09 1.53 13.52
CA THR A 369 8.06 0.23 14.18
C THR A 369 8.64 0.34 15.60
N PRO A 370 8.10 -0.44 16.56
CA PRO A 370 8.69 -0.56 17.90
C PRO A 370 10.08 -1.23 17.90
N GLU A 371 10.39 -2.00 16.86
CA GLU A 371 11.62 -2.77 16.70
C GLU A 371 12.31 -2.41 15.38
N GLY A 372 13.63 -2.21 15.40
CA GLY A 372 14.46 -1.84 14.24
C GLY A 372 14.79 -0.35 14.10
N SER A 373 15.58 -0.01 13.07
CA SER A 373 15.88 1.37 12.68
C SER A 373 14.73 1.95 11.85
N ASN A 374 14.33 3.18 12.16
CA ASN A 374 13.24 3.89 11.48
C ASN A 374 13.83 4.94 10.53
N ILE A 375 14.52 4.48 9.48
CA ILE A 375 15.01 5.39 8.46
C ILE A 375 13.84 6.02 7.72
N VAL A 376 13.77 7.35 7.70
CA VAL A 376 12.77 8.10 6.94
C VAL A 376 13.47 9.22 6.18
N LEU A 377 12.87 9.70 5.10
CA LEU A 377 13.25 11.02 4.59
C LEU A 377 12.28 12.05 5.17
N TRP A 378 12.73 13.27 5.33
CA TRP A 378 12.00 14.31 6.01
C TRP A 378 12.04 15.60 5.22
N PRO A 379 10.88 16.20 4.88
CA PRO A 379 10.84 17.48 4.19
C PRO A 379 11.10 18.62 5.17
N VAL A 380 12.12 19.42 4.88
CA VAL A 380 12.57 20.56 5.67
C VAL A 380 12.32 21.85 4.89
N PRO A 381 11.44 22.76 5.36
CA PRO A 381 11.27 24.07 4.73
C PRO A 381 12.55 24.90 4.89
N ARG A 382 13.00 25.53 3.80
CA ARG A 382 14.17 26.42 3.81
C ARG A 382 13.82 27.83 4.26
N GLY A 383 14.85 28.53 4.74
CA GLY A 383 14.77 29.93 5.14
C GLY A 383 14.29 30.15 6.57
N VAL A 384 14.14 31.43 6.93
CA VAL A 384 13.56 31.87 8.20
C VAL A 384 12.05 32.09 8.10
N ILE A 385 11.53 32.24 6.88
CA ILE A 385 10.11 32.37 6.54
C ILE A 385 9.79 31.52 5.30
N TYR A 386 8.61 30.91 5.25
CA TYR A 386 8.16 29.96 4.21
C TYR A 386 6.70 30.20 3.77
N PRO A 387 6.37 30.09 2.46
CA PRO A 387 7.29 29.82 1.35
C PRO A 387 8.32 30.92 1.13
#